data_AF-A0A514JPL5-F1
#
_entry.id   AF-A0A514JPL5-F1
#
_cell.length_a   1.000
_cell.length_b   1.000
_cell.length_c   1.000
_cell.angle_alpha   90.00
_cell.angle_beta   90.00
_cell.angle_gamma   90.00
#
_symmetry.space_group_name_H-M   'P 1'
#
loop_
_entity.id
_entity.type
_entity.pdbx_description
1 polymer ?
#
loop_
_entity_poly.entity_id
_entity_poly.type
_entity_poly.pdbx_seq_one_letter_code
_entity_poly.pdbx_strand_id
1 'polypeptide(L)'
;MGFDVTFADFSVDPARSANAEVRYHGARFAGSHVALSAGGSVTLDFEVAHLKDVPQATLTVTALVSKLGSSPGHAPMDVLLQGEVLAGGLTVPGGGDLPHDNVFAVPGDLLGPGTNTLEIRSSAEASSMLWLYRITLDPVWERGRSERARTAEAARDSVFTYRTERRPAHAASAPWQAAPRLLFHIDRDERSLPAQLGWRTEDGAESAISFQANMSDFHGCHRAADGTAYEYRGLLTDRRPFSEETPNLAASPLYRFSTEEGWGGRWHASGELRLLVDDGGALVDRVTWRDQRGNSGTAVLHAPDAEVEATGVEASEEFDDGGEGADNLLESHHGKWLAFEDTARLDFTLARPAAVASYSLTSANDCADRDPRDWTLYGSHDGRTWTPLDTRSGETFPERHHTREFHLRTTAAPYGHYRLDITRNSGAGETQLARVRFAEAPAGRAFTGYYQRHNEGPIGYRGTPVAAPAVPVVAPRVAAELESAVASLAATAEALAALAAQLRRH
;
A
#
# COMPACT_ATOMS: atom_id res chain seq x y z
N MET A 1 -7.34 29.68 14.44
CA MET A 1 -7.55 29.92 13.00
C MET A 1 -6.66 31.08 12.61
N GLY A 2 -5.48 30.73 12.11
CA GLY A 2 -4.42 31.61 11.63
C GLY A 2 -4.16 31.30 10.17
N PHE A 3 -3.20 32.01 9.57
CA PHE A 3 -2.70 31.90 8.19
C PHE A 3 -3.12 30.61 7.45
N ASP A 4 -3.98 30.74 6.44
CA ASP A 4 -4.44 29.59 5.64
C ASP A 4 -3.31 29.03 4.76
N VAL A 5 -3.53 27.84 4.22
CA VAL A 5 -2.58 27.16 3.34
C VAL A 5 -2.46 27.98 2.05
N THR A 6 -1.25 28.47 1.74
CA THR A 6 -1.03 29.38 0.61
C THR A 6 0.06 28.81 -0.31
N PHE A 7 -0.36 28.29 -1.47
CA PHE A 7 0.55 27.81 -2.52
C PHE A 7 0.01 28.06 -3.93
N ALA A 8 0.92 28.02 -4.90
CA ALA A 8 0.64 27.83 -6.31
C ALA A 8 1.59 26.77 -6.90
N ASP A 9 1.04 25.81 -7.64
CA ASP A 9 1.73 24.70 -8.30
C ASP A 9 1.54 24.83 -9.81
N PHE A 10 2.66 25.07 -10.49
CA PHE A 10 2.73 25.34 -11.93
C PHE A 10 3.06 24.10 -12.74
N SER A 11 3.03 22.90 -12.13
CA SER A 11 3.28 21.64 -12.83
C SER A 11 2.10 21.15 -13.68
N VAL A 12 0.98 21.86 -13.63
CA VAL A 12 -0.26 21.59 -14.38
C VAL A 12 -0.89 22.89 -14.87
N ASP A 13 -1.79 22.80 -15.85
CA ASP A 13 -2.53 23.92 -16.42
C ASP A 13 -4.06 23.65 -16.37
N PRO A 14 -4.88 24.52 -15.74
CA PRO A 14 -4.49 25.71 -14.98
C PRO A 14 -3.71 25.35 -13.70
N ALA A 15 -2.88 26.28 -13.22
CA ALA A 15 -2.10 26.08 -12.00
C ALA A 15 -3.00 25.76 -10.81
N ARG A 16 -2.61 24.75 -10.02
CA ARG A 16 -3.30 24.41 -8.78
C ARG A 16 -2.88 25.40 -7.71
N SER A 17 -3.85 25.98 -7.04
CA SER A 17 -3.61 26.93 -5.96
C SER A 17 -4.58 26.66 -4.83
N ALA A 18 -4.16 27.01 -3.62
CA ALA A 18 -5.05 27.00 -2.45
C ALA A 18 -5.61 28.42 -2.26
N ASN A 19 -5.29 29.06 -1.14
CA ASN A 19 -5.72 30.39 -0.77
C ASN A 19 -5.12 31.52 -1.64
N ALA A 20 -4.94 31.32 -2.95
CA ALA A 20 -4.34 32.29 -3.86
C ALA A 20 -4.98 32.26 -5.24
N GLU A 21 -5.28 33.42 -5.81
CA GLU A 21 -5.60 33.59 -7.22
C GLU A 21 -4.32 33.92 -8.00
N VAL A 22 -4.11 33.26 -9.14
CA VAL A 22 -2.87 33.38 -9.93
C VAL A 22 -3.11 34.13 -11.23
N ARG A 23 -2.33 35.18 -11.46
CA ARG A 23 -2.33 35.98 -12.70
C ARG A 23 -0.97 35.93 -13.38
N TYR A 24 -1.01 35.98 -14.71
CA TYR A 24 0.17 35.84 -15.57
C TYR A 24 0.36 37.07 -16.45
N HIS A 25 1.61 37.53 -16.58
CA HIS A 25 2.02 38.51 -17.57
C HIS A 25 3.29 38.04 -18.27
N GLY A 26 3.34 37.99 -19.60
CA GLY A 26 4.54 37.53 -20.31
C GLY A 26 5.00 36.11 -19.90
N ALA A 27 4.04 35.25 -19.54
CA ALA A 27 4.30 33.90 -19.05
C ALA A 27 3.44 32.89 -19.82
N ARG A 28 3.94 31.66 -19.97
CA ARG A 28 3.21 30.55 -20.62
C ARG A 28 3.46 29.23 -19.92
N PHE A 29 2.47 28.35 -19.91
CA PHE A 29 2.66 26.97 -19.47
C PHE A 29 3.57 26.20 -20.45
N ALA A 30 4.44 25.37 -19.91
CA ALA A 30 5.47 24.63 -20.65
C ALA A 30 5.59 23.18 -20.14
N GLY A 31 4.45 22.50 -19.99
CA GLY A 31 4.35 21.07 -19.72
C GLY A 31 4.46 20.69 -18.24
N SER A 32 5.45 21.22 -17.52
CA SER A 32 5.66 20.93 -16.09
C SER A 32 6.01 22.16 -15.24
N HIS A 33 5.90 23.34 -15.83
CA HIS A 33 6.21 24.63 -15.21
C HIS A 33 5.57 25.76 -16.02
N VAL A 34 5.63 26.97 -15.49
CA VAL A 34 5.33 28.20 -16.22
C VAL A 34 6.64 28.92 -16.56
N ALA A 35 6.83 29.26 -17.82
CA ALA A 35 8.02 29.94 -18.33
C ALA A 35 7.74 31.44 -18.54
N LEU A 36 8.49 32.28 -17.84
CA LEU A 36 8.42 33.74 -17.87
C LEU A 36 9.48 34.26 -18.83
N SER A 37 9.07 35.08 -19.80
CA SER A 37 10.00 35.83 -20.66
C SER A 37 10.63 36.99 -19.89
N ALA A 38 11.55 37.73 -20.52
CA ALA A 38 12.06 38.98 -19.98
C ALA A 38 10.91 39.93 -19.64
N GLY A 39 10.90 40.48 -18.41
CA GLY A 39 9.83 41.31 -17.88
C GLY A 39 8.51 40.59 -17.62
N GLY A 40 8.45 39.27 -17.80
CA GLY A 40 7.29 38.46 -17.44
C GLY A 40 7.15 38.32 -15.93
N SER A 41 5.94 38.13 -15.44
CA SER A 41 5.66 37.92 -14.02
C SER A 41 4.50 36.96 -13.78
N VAL A 42 4.51 36.41 -12.56
CA VAL A 42 3.42 35.66 -11.95
C VAL A 42 3.03 36.38 -10.68
N THR A 43 1.74 36.68 -10.55
CA THR A 43 1.16 37.37 -9.39
C THR A 43 0.23 36.42 -8.65
N LEU A 44 0.37 36.35 -7.33
CA LEU A 44 -0.50 35.61 -6.42
C LEU A 44 -1.21 36.62 -5.53
N ASP A 45 -2.53 36.68 -5.64
CA ASP A 45 -3.38 37.41 -4.70
C ASP A 45 -3.95 36.43 -3.67
N PHE A 46 -3.58 36.56 -2.40
CA PHE A 46 -3.94 35.61 -1.34
C PHE A 46 -4.53 36.29 -0.11
N GLU A 47 -5.44 35.60 0.58
CA GLU A 47 -6.15 36.16 1.74
C GLU A 47 -5.42 35.88 3.06
N VAL A 48 -5.37 36.86 3.96
CA VAL A 48 -4.88 36.67 5.32
C VAL A 48 -6.00 37.08 6.29
N ALA A 49 -6.75 36.10 6.80
CA ALA A 49 -7.92 36.36 7.63
C ALA A 49 -7.58 37.08 8.96
N HIS A 50 -6.57 36.60 9.69
CA HIS A 50 -6.12 37.19 10.95
C HIS A 50 -4.61 37.02 11.14
N LEU A 51 -3.90 38.13 11.36
CA LEU A 51 -2.51 38.14 11.82
C LEU A 51 -2.48 37.93 13.34
N LYS A 52 -2.66 36.70 13.80
CA LYS A 52 -2.25 36.37 15.17
C LYS A 52 -0.74 36.16 15.15
N ASP A 53 0.01 37.14 15.64
CA ASP A 53 1.44 37.05 15.96
C ASP A 53 2.26 36.21 14.96
N VAL A 54 2.18 36.52 13.67
CA VAL A 54 3.10 35.96 12.67
C VAL A 54 4.28 36.92 12.60
N PRO A 55 5.37 36.72 13.38
CA PRO A 55 6.52 37.62 13.31
C PRO A 55 7.16 37.60 11.92
N GLN A 56 7.02 36.48 11.23
CA GLN A 56 7.63 36.20 9.95
C GLN A 56 6.91 35.04 9.25
N ALA A 57 6.86 35.09 7.92
CA ALA A 57 6.52 33.96 7.07
C ALA A 57 7.75 33.52 6.24
N THR A 58 7.74 32.27 5.79
CA THR A 58 8.72 31.66 4.91
C THR A 58 8.09 31.53 3.53
N LEU A 59 8.62 32.28 2.56
CA LEU A 59 8.30 32.12 1.16
C LEU A 59 9.31 31.17 0.51
N THR A 60 8.84 30.14 -0.18
CA THR A 60 9.69 29.27 -1.00
C THR A 60 9.26 29.35 -2.45
N VAL A 61 10.20 29.69 -3.33
CA VAL A 61 10.00 29.75 -4.78
C VAL A 61 10.88 28.68 -5.44
N THR A 62 10.26 27.62 -5.93
CA THR A 62 10.94 26.57 -6.70
C THR A 62 11.03 27.03 -8.16
N ALA A 63 12.24 27.33 -8.62
CA ALA A 63 12.49 27.92 -9.93
C ALA A 63 13.73 27.33 -10.63
N LEU A 64 13.81 27.51 -11.93
CA LEU A 64 14.97 27.20 -12.77
C LEU A 64 15.19 28.33 -13.79
N VAL A 65 16.43 28.61 -14.17
CA VAL A 65 16.74 29.51 -15.30
C VAL A 65 17.09 28.65 -16.50
N SER A 66 16.40 28.80 -17.64
CA SER A 66 16.63 27.96 -18.82
C SER A 66 18.02 28.19 -19.41
N LYS A 67 18.72 27.13 -19.84
CA LYS A 67 20.02 27.25 -20.52
C LYS A 67 19.95 27.99 -21.85
N LEU A 68 21.07 28.61 -22.22
CA LEU A 68 21.33 29.15 -23.56
C LEU A 68 22.26 28.19 -24.31
N GLY A 69 21.68 27.11 -24.84
CA GLY A 69 22.46 26.03 -25.44
C GLY A 69 23.33 25.33 -24.38
N SER A 70 24.64 25.36 -24.56
CA SER A 70 25.60 24.82 -23.59
C SER A 70 26.00 25.80 -22.49
N SER A 71 25.60 27.07 -22.59
CA SER A 71 25.94 28.11 -21.61
C SER A 71 24.87 28.23 -20.52
N PRO A 72 25.27 28.65 -19.29
CA PRO A 72 24.31 29.01 -18.26
C PRO A 72 23.32 30.06 -18.78
N GLY A 73 22.06 29.94 -18.38
CA GLY A 73 21.07 30.96 -18.65
C GLY A 73 21.26 32.20 -17.78
N HIS A 74 20.53 33.25 -18.14
CA HIS A 74 20.46 34.49 -17.38
C HIS A 74 19.01 34.99 -17.36
N ALA A 75 18.35 34.86 -16.22
CA ALA A 75 17.03 35.43 -15.95
C ALA A 75 16.93 35.78 -14.45
N PRO A 76 17.49 36.93 -14.02
CA PRO A 76 17.40 37.38 -12.64
C PRO A 76 15.93 37.53 -12.21
N MET A 77 15.65 37.14 -10.97
CA MET A 77 14.31 37.13 -10.38
C MET A 77 14.17 38.24 -9.33
N ASP A 78 13.09 38.99 -9.42
CA ASP A 78 12.60 39.86 -8.35
C ASP A 78 11.43 39.19 -7.62
N VAL A 79 11.40 39.37 -6.31
CA VAL A 79 10.31 38.93 -5.43
C VAL A 79 9.74 40.17 -4.76
N LEU A 80 8.48 40.48 -5.02
CA LEU A 80 7.81 41.65 -4.49
C LEU A 80 6.59 41.25 -3.67
N LEU A 81 6.38 41.89 -2.52
CA LEU A 81 5.18 41.73 -1.71
C LEU A 81 4.54 43.11 -1.51
N GLN A 82 3.27 43.24 -1.90
CA GLN A 82 2.55 44.51 -1.96
C GLN A 82 3.30 45.61 -2.75
N GLY A 83 4.08 45.21 -3.76
CA GLY A 83 4.92 46.10 -4.56
C GLY A 83 6.29 46.43 -3.94
N GLU A 84 6.53 46.09 -2.69
CA GLU A 84 7.84 46.25 -2.03
C GLU A 84 8.78 45.11 -2.41
N VAL A 85 10.02 45.42 -2.78
CA VAL A 85 11.01 44.42 -3.19
C VAL A 85 11.57 43.70 -1.96
N LEU A 86 11.15 42.45 -1.76
CA LEU A 86 11.71 41.56 -0.73
C LEU A 86 13.13 41.11 -1.10
N ALA A 87 13.34 40.81 -2.37
CA ALA A 87 14.63 40.53 -2.94
C ALA A 87 14.65 40.82 -4.44
N GLY A 88 15.72 41.44 -4.94
CA GLY A 88 15.83 41.87 -6.32
C GLY A 88 17.07 41.33 -7.01
N GLY A 89 16.98 41.10 -8.32
CA GLY A 89 18.11 40.68 -9.16
C GLY A 89 18.70 39.32 -8.79
N LEU A 90 17.91 38.43 -8.19
CA LEU A 90 18.41 37.14 -7.72
C LEU A 90 18.65 36.18 -8.86
N THR A 91 19.86 35.62 -8.91
CA THR A 91 20.16 34.54 -9.85
C THR A 91 19.79 33.21 -9.20
N VAL A 92 18.87 32.46 -9.83
CA VAL A 92 18.58 31.09 -9.42
C VAL A 92 19.84 30.23 -9.63
N PRO A 93 20.36 29.53 -8.61
CA PRO A 93 21.55 28.71 -8.74
C PRO A 93 21.39 27.54 -9.74
N GLY A 94 22.49 26.86 -10.06
CA GLY A 94 22.47 25.60 -10.81
C GLY A 94 22.62 25.70 -12.33
N GLY A 95 22.84 26.90 -12.89
CA GLY A 95 23.25 27.08 -14.29
C GLY A 95 22.26 26.54 -15.33
N GLY A 96 21.01 26.29 -14.95
CA GLY A 96 19.95 25.76 -15.80
C GLY A 96 19.85 24.24 -15.88
N ASP A 97 20.45 23.50 -14.94
CA ASP A 97 20.33 22.04 -14.87
C ASP A 97 19.06 21.56 -14.18
N LEU A 98 18.86 21.91 -12.90
CA LEU A 98 17.76 21.42 -12.07
C LEU A 98 17.08 22.58 -11.33
N PRO A 99 15.76 22.49 -11.09
CA PRO A 99 15.06 23.48 -10.27
C PRO A 99 15.62 23.54 -8.84
N HIS A 100 15.63 24.74 -8.28
CA HIS A 100 16.10 25.03 -6.92
C HIS A 100 15.02 25.72 -6.10
N ASP A 101 14.96 25.37 -4.81
CA ASP A 101 14.17 26.10 -3.82
C ASP A 101 14.92 27.37 -3.39
N ASN A 102 14.32 28.53 -3.68
CA ASN A 102 14.79 29.83 -3.24
C ASN A 102 13.92 30.27 -2.07
N VAL A 103 14.50 30.36 -0.87
CA VAL A 103 13.77 30.57 0.38
C VAL A 103 13.99 32.00 0.88
N PHE A 104 12.90 32.71 1.13
CA PHE A 104 12.89 34.11 1.57
C PHE A 104 12.15 34.27 2.89
N ALA A 105 12.70 35.15 3.72
CA ALA A 105 12.02 35.70 4.88
C ALA A 105 11.01 36.75 4.41
N VAL A 106 9.76 36.60 4.83
CA VAL A 106 8.71 37.60 4.67
C VAL A 106 8.44 38.22 6.03
N PRO A 107 8.83 39.48 6.26
CA PRO A 107 8.47 40.21 7.47
C PRO A 107 6.95 40.23 7.70
N GLY A 108 6.51 39.93 8.92
CA GLY A 108 5.09 39.84 9.25
C GLY A 108 4.32 41.15 9.11
N ASP A 109 5.01 42.28 9.22
CA ASP A 109 4.48 43.64 9.07
C ASP A 109 4.17 44.02 7.61
N LEU A 110 4.74 43.30 6.63
CA LEU A 110 4.37 43.42 5.21
C LEU A 110 3.13 42.60 4.84
N LEU A 111 2.60 41.81 5.76
CA LEU A 111 1.36 41.06 5.58
C LEU A 111 0.23 41.86 6.26
N GLY A 112 -0.80 42.20 5.50
CA GLY A 112 -1.99 42.89 5.99
C GLY A 112 -3.18 41.94 6.15
N PRO A 113 -4.18 42.26 6.98
CA PRO A 113 -5.45 41.53 6.96
C PRO A 113 -6.18 41.74 5.62
N GLY A 114 -6.77 40.68 5.07
CA GLY A 114 -7.42 40.68 3.76
C GLY A 114 -6.48 40.26 2.62
N THR A 115 -6.73 40.78 1.41
CA THR A 115 -5.97 40.41 0.21
C THR A 115 -4.55 40.99 0.24
N ASN A 116 -3.57 40.12 0.01
CA ASN A 116 -2.16 40.45 -0.14
C ASN A 116 -1.69 40.02 -1.53
N THR A 117 -0.76 40.77 -2.12
CA THR A 117 -0.26 40.50 -3.48
C THR A 117 1.23 40.16 -3.43
N LEU A 118 1.58 38.94 -3.84
CA LEU A 118 2.97 38.50 -4.08
C LEU A 118 3.23 38.46 -5.59
N GLU A 119 4.30 39.08 -6.06
CA GLU A 119 4.73 39.04 -7.45
C GLU A 119 6.12 38.42 -7.58
N ILE A 120 6.26 37.42 -8.44
CA ILE A 120 7.54 36.89 -8.90
C ILE A 120 7.76 37.36 -10.33
N ARG A 121 8.81 38.16 -10.54
CA ARG A 121 9.08 38.81 -11.82
C ARG A 121 10.44 38.41 -12.37
N SER A 122 10.49 38.09 -13.65
CA SER A 122 11.74 37.95 -14.40
C SER A 122 12.23 39.32 -14.84
N SER A 123 13.52 39.61 -14.65
CA SER A 123 14.13 40.87 -15.06
C SER A 123 13.88 41.18 -16.53
N ALA A 124 13.70 42.46 -16.86
CA ALA A 124 13.63 42.92 -18.25
C ALA A 124 14.95 42.70 -19.01
N GLU A 125 16.07 42.53 -18.30
CA GLU A 125 17.40 42.26 -18.85
C GLU A 125 17.65 40.75 -19.06
N ALA A 126 16.69 39.89 -18.73
CA ALA A 126 16.82 38.45 -18.92
C ALA A 126 17.07 38.10 -20.39
N SER A 127 18.14 37.34 -20.66
CA SER A 127 18.44 36.81 -21.99
C SER A 127 17.95 35.36 -22.17
N SER A 128 17.40 34.76 -21.12
CA SER A 128 16.80 33.43 -21.09
C SER A 128 15.48 33.44 -20.31
N MET A 129 14.82 32.29 -20.16
CA MET A 129 13.54 32.18 -19.45
C MET A 129 13.73 31.86 -17.97
N LEU A 130 12.88 32.44 -17.11
CA LEU A 130 12.70 31.98 -15.74
C LEU A 130 11.55 30.97 -15.70
N TRP A 131 11.82 29.76 -15.26
CA TRP A 131 10.84 28.67 -15.14
C TRP A 131 10.41 28.56 -13.68
N LEU A 132 9.12 28.79 -13.41
CA LEU A 132 8.52 28.65 -12.09
C LEU A 132 7.77 27.33 -12.00
N TYR A 133 8.09 26.56 -10.97
CA TYR A 133 7.47 25.26 -10.70
C TYR A 133 6.47 25.37 -9.54
N ARG A 134 6.82 26.12 -8.50
CA ARG A 134 6.02 26.17 -7.27
C ARG A 134 6.32 27.39 -6.42
N ILE A 135 5.30 27.89 -5.74
CA ILE A 135 5.41 28.94 -4.72
C ILE A 135 4.65 28.45 -3.48
N THR A 136 5.27 28.55 -2.30
CA THR A 136 4.61 28.33 -1.01
C THR A 136 4.90 29.45 -0.04
N LEU A 137 3.92 29.78 0.79
CA LEU A 137 4.04 30.78 1.85
C LEU A 137 3.47 30.22 3.15
N ASP A 138 4.35 30.02 4.13
CA ASP A 138 4.00 29.42 5.43
C ASP A 138 4.42 30.34 6.59
N PRO A 139 3.66 30.44 7.69
CA PRO A 139 4.16 31.02 8.93
C PRO A 139 5.46 30.35 9.36
N VAL A 140 6.39 31.12 9.94
CA VAL A 140 7.72 30.60 10.32
C VAL A 140 7.65 29.36 11.24
N TRP A 141 6.62 29.26 12.08
CA TRP A 141 6.40 28.13 13.00
C TRP A 141 5.73 26.91 12.35
N GLU A 142 5.22 27.04 11.13
CA GLU A 142 4.49 26.00 10.40
C GLU A 142 5.17 25.66 9.06
N ARG A 143 6.50 25.84 8.97
CA ARG A 143 7.28 25.61 7.73
C ARG A 143 6.91 24.29 7.04
N GLY A 144 6.66 24.37 5.73
CA GLY A 144 6.32 23.24 4.88
C GLY A 144 4.86 22.79 5.02
N ARG A 145 4.01 23.53 5.75
CA ARG A 145 2.56 23.23 5.84
C ARG A 145 1.92 23.27 4.47
N SER A 146 2.22 24.29 3.68
CA SER A 146 1.64 24.45 2.35
C SER A 146 2.07 23.34 1.41
N GLU A 147 3.32 22.89 1.52
CA GLU A 147 3.77 21.70 0.82
C GLU A 147 3.02 20.44 1.25
N ARG A 148 2.91 20.21 2.56
CA ARG A 148 2.19 19.04 3.09
C ARG A 148 0.74 19.03 2.63
N ALA A 149 0.07 20.17 2.64
CA ALA A 149 -1.32 20.32 2.21
C ALA A 149 -1.48 20.07 0.70
N ARG A 150 -0.62 20.66 -0.13
CA ARG A 150 -0.59 20.42 -1.59
C ARG A 150 -0.38 18.94 -1.91
N THR A 151 0.61 18.32 -1.28
CA THR A 151 0.87 16.88 -1.44
C THR A 151 -0.32 16.05 -0.96
N ALA A 152 -0.96 16.43 0.14
CA ALA A 152 -2.12 15.71 0.67
C ALA A 152 -3.37 15.84 -0.24
N GLU A 153 -3.57 17.00 -0.86
CA GLU A 153 -4.63 17.19 -1.85
C GLU A 153 -4.37 16.34 -3.10
N ALA A 154 -3.13 16.35 -3.61
CA ALA A 154 -2.75 15.49 -4.72
C ALA A 154 -2.90 13.99 -4.35
N ALA A 155 -2.63 13.61 -3.10
CA ALA A 155 -2.76 12.24 -2.63
C ALA A 155 -4.22 11.76 -2.51
N ARG A 156 -5.24 12.62 -2.67
CA ARG A 156 -6.65 12.18 -2.67
C ARG A 156 -6.96 11.25 -3.84
N ASP A 157 -6.43 11.58 -5.03
CA ASP A 157 -6.58 10.75 -6.21
C ASP A 157 -5.42 9.75 -6.27
N SER A 158 -5.49 8.75 -5.39
CA SER A 158 -4.44 7.78 -5.07
C SER A 158 -4.48 6.49 -5.91
N VAL A 159 -5.45 6.36 -6.82
CA VAL A 159 -5.56 5.21 -7.73
C VAL A 159 -5.13 5.66 -9.12
N PHE A 160 -4.10 5.02 -9.66
CA PHE A 160 -3.48 5.41 -10.91
C PHE A 160 -3.58 4.30 -11.96
N THR A 161 -3.96 4.67 -13.18
CA THR A 161 -3.89 3.78 -14.35
C THR A 161 -2.99 4.39 -15.41
N TYR A 162 -1.98 3.62 -15.83
CA TYR A 162 -1.07 3.98 -16.91
C TYR A 162 -1.24 3.03 -18.10
N ARG A 163 -1.24 3.61 -19.30
CA ARG A 163 -0.88 2.86 -20.51
C ARG A 163 0.62 2.67 -20.52
N THR A 164 1.09 1.46 -20.76
CA THR A 164 2.52 1.14 -20.62
C THR A 164 3.10 0.55 -21.91
N GLU A 165 4.41 0.73 -22.06
CA GLU A 165 5.17 0.25 -23.20
C GLU A 165 6.51 -0.30 -22.73
N ARG A 166 7.03 -1.31 -23.44
CA ARG A 166 8.32 -1.96 -23.17
C ARG A 166 9.15 -2.02 -24.44
N ARG A 167 10.48 -2.04 -24.29
CA ARG A 167 11.42 -2.40 -25.36
C ARG A 167 12.63 -3.13 -24.77
N PRO A 168 13.33 -4.00 -25.54
CA PRO A 168 14.49 -4.72 -25.02
C PRO A 168 15.58 -3.76 -24.52
N ALA A 169 16.08 -3.99 -23.30
CA ALA A 169 17.04 -3.08 -22.66
C ALA A 169 18.39 -2.98 -23.40
N HIS A 170 18.77 -4.01 -24.16
CA HIS A 170 20.01 -4.06 -24.95
C HIS A 170 19.86 -3.46 -26.36
N ALA A 171 18.66 -3.04 -26.76
CA ALA A 171 18.38 -2.53 -28.10
C ALA A 171 17.67 -1.17 -28.04
N ALA A 172 18.41 -0.12 -27.67
CA ALA A 172 17.86 1.22 -27.49
C ALA A 172 17.21 1.84 -28.76
N SER A 173 17.52 1.31 -29.95
CA SER A 173 16.89 1.71 -31.21
C SER A 173 15.63 0.91 -31.55
N ALA A 174 15.32 -0.15 -30.80
CA ALA A 174 14.09 -0.91 -31.01
C ALA A 174 12.86 -0.03 -30.71
N PRO A 175 11.79 -0.16 -31.50
CA PRO A 175 10.56 0.57 -31.24
C PRO A 175 9.94 0.12 -29.91
N TRP A 176 9.29 1.05 -29.24
CA TRP A 176 8.46 0.75 -28.08
C TRP A 176 7.27 -0.11 -28.51
N GLN A 177 6.97 -1.13 -27.72
CA GLN A 177 5.86 -2.04 -27.93
C GLN A 177 4.88 -1.90 -26.78
N ALA A 178 3.59 -1.95 -27.08
CA ALA A 178 2.55 -1.91 -26.06
C ALA A 178 2.73 -3.07 -25.06
N ALA A 179 2.55 -2.76 -23.79
CA ALA A 179 2.57 -3.72 -22.69
C ALA A 179 1.26 -3.62 -21.90
N PRO A 180 0.95 -4.60 -21.02
CA PRO A 180 -0.25 -4.52 -20.19
C PRO A 180 -0.31 -3.22 -19.38
N ARG A 181 -1.51 -2.71 -19.13
CA ARG A 181 -1.69 -1.51 -18.31
C ARG A 181 -1.11 -1.74 -16.91
N LEU A 182 -0.67 -0.65 -16.28
CA LEU A 182 -0.34 -0.64 -14.86
C LEU A 182 -1.46 0.06 -14.10
N LEU A 183 -2.15 -0.67 -13.22
CA LEU A 183 -3.07 -0.13 -12.22
C LEU A 183 -2.43 -0.31 -10.85
N PHE A 184 -2.28 0.76 -10.07
CA PHE A 184 -1.81 0.62 -8.69
C PHE A 184 -2.47 1.60 -7.73
N HIS A 185 -2.45 1.19 -6.46
CA HIS A 185 -2.79 1.99 -5.30
C HIS A 185 -1.92 1.56 -4.13
N ILE A 186 -1.23 2.53 -3.53
CA ILE A 186 -0.48 2.34 -2.29
C ILE A 186 -0.84 3.46 -1.33
N ASP A 187 -1.35 3.08 -0.16
CA ASP A 187 -1.78 4.04 0.83
C ASP A 187 -1.54 3.53 2.25
N ARG A 188 -1.01 4.44 3.07
CA ARG A 188 -0.71 4.25 4.48
C ARG A 188 -1.26 5.41 5.33
N ASP A 189 -2.22 6.16 4.79
CA ASP A 189 -2.77 7.39 5.35
C ASP A 189 -1.70 8.49 5.61
N GLU A 190 -0.55 8.40 4.95
CA GLU A 190 0.51 9.40 5.05
C GLU A 190 0.25 10.61 4.15
N ARG A 191 -0.75 10.51 3.27
CA ARG A 191 -1.16 11.58 2.34
C ARG A 191 0.00 12.07 1.49
N SER A 192 0.72 11.11 0.91
CA SER A 192 1.93 11.31 0.11
C SER A 192 1.91 10.38 -1.09
N LEU A 193 2.22 10.90 -2.27
CA LEU A 193 2.24 10.11 -3.51
C LEU A 193 3.56 9.34 -3.63
N PRO A 194 3.58 8.18 -4.30
CA PRO A 194 4.83 7.49 -4.61
C PRO A 194 5.68 8.29 -5.60
N ALA A 195 6.97 8.39 -5.31
CA ALA A 195 8.01 8.85 -6.24
C ALA A 195 8.66 7.66 -6.95
N GLN A 196 8.75 6.51 -6.28
CA GLN A 196 9.27 5.26 -6.83
C GLN A 196 8.40 4.09 -6.42
N LEU A 197 8.25 3.11 -7.31
CA LEU A 197 7.53 1.88 -7.07
C LEU A 197 8.33 0.72 -7.68
N GLY A 198 8.53 -0.34 -6.90
CA GLY A 198 9.08 -1.60 -7.38
C GLY A 198 8.20 -2.75 -6.94
N TRP A 199 8.12 -3.80 -7.75
CA TRP A 199 7.38 -5.00 -7.38
C TRP A 199 8.02 -6.23 -8.02
N ARG A 200 7.71 -7.38 -7.41
CA ARG A 200 8.02 -8.70 -7.94
C ARG A 200 6.74 -9.54 -7.89
N THR A 201 6.60 -10.39 -8.88
CA THR A 201 5.49 -11.35 -9.02
C THR A 201 5.95 -12.76 -8.67
N GLU A 202 5.00 -13.64 -8.32
CA GLU A 202 5.26 -15.02 -7.89
C GLU A 202 5.97 -15.89 -8.95
N ASP A 203 5.74 -15.61 -10.24
CA ASP A 203 6.44 -16.25 -11.36
C ASP A 203 7.89 -15.75 -11.51
N GLY A 204 8.26 -14.71 -10.78
CA GLY A 204 9.59 -14.17 -10.68
C GLY A 204 9.91 -12.99 -11.59
N ALA A 205 8.93 -12.46 -12.33
CA ALA A 205 9.08 -11.17 -13.00
C ALA A 205 9.21 -10.04 -11.97
N GLU A 206 9.91 -8.96 -12.34
CA GLU A 206 10.11 -7.81 -11.47
C GLU A 206 10.15 -6.50 -12.26
N SER A 207 9.69 -5.43 -11.63
CA SER A 207 9.74 -4.09 -12.21
C SER A 207 10.20 -3.08 -11.17
N ALA A 208 10.85 -2.01 -11.64
CA ALA A 208 11.19 -0.85 -10.83
C ALA A 208 11.03 0.42 -11.66
N ILE A 209 10.23 1.37 -11.16
CA ILE A 209 9.86 2.61 -11.87
C ILE A 209 10.02 3.84 -10.97
N SER A 210 10.28 4.98 -11.59
CA SER A 210 10.25 6.31 -10.96
C SER A 210 9.26 7.20 -11.72
N PHE A 211 8.43 7.93 -10.97
CA PHE A 211 7.40 8.80 -11.52
C PHE A 211 7.92 10.23 -11.70
N GLN A 212 7.36 10.96 -12.69
CA GLN A 212 7.40 12.42 -12.64
C GLN A 212 6.69 12.93 -11.39
N ALA A 213 7.10 14.08 -10.87
CA ALA A 213 6.54 14.64 -9.63
C ALA A 213 5.01 14.87 -9.69
N ASN A 214 4.47 15.17 -10.87
CA ASN A 214 3.03 15.35 -11.10
C ASN A 214 2.28 14.03 -11.41
N MET A 215 2.99 12.90 -11.45
CA MET A 215 2.49 11.57 -11.83
C MET A 215 2.03 11.45 -13.29
N SER A 216 2.40 12.35 -14.21
CA SER A 216 1.97 12.28 -15.62
C SER A 216 2.50 11.05 -16.35
N ASP A 217 3.70 10.62 -16.00
CA ASP A 217 4.40 9.51 -16.62
C ASP A 217 5.42 8.91 -15.66
N PHE A 218 5.96 7.75 -16.05
CA PHE A 218 7.06 7.10 -15.37
C PHE A 218 8.05 6.50 -16.36
N HIS A 219 9.28 6.30 -15.88
CA HIS A 219 10.32 5.53 -16.54
C HIS A 219 10.95 4.53 -15.57
N GLY A 220 11.42 3.40 -16.10
CA GLY A 220 12.02 2.34 -15.29
C GLY A 220 12.45 1.13 -16.10
N CYS A 221 12.52 -0.01 -15.42
CA CYS A 221 12.85 -1.29 -16.01
C CYS A 221 11.82 -2.36 -15.65
N HIS A 222 11.72 -3.37 -16.50
CA HIS A 222 10.97 -4.58 -16.27
C HIS A 222 11.84 -5.78 -16.65
N ARG A 223 11.85 -6.81 -15.83
CA ARG A 223 12.50 -8.09 -16.10
C ARG A 223 11.44 -9.18 -16.06
N ALA A 224 11.29 -9.90 -17.17
CA ALA A 224 10.33 -10.99 -17.27
C ALA A 224 10.80 -12.21 -16.45
N ALA A 225 9.89 -13.16 -16.20
CA ALA A 225 10.17 -14.38 -15.44
C ALA A 225 11.30 -15.24 -16.05
N ASP A 226 11.48 -15.19 -17.37
CA ASP A 226 12.59 -15.84 -18.09
C ASP A 226 13.94 -15.12 -17.96
N GLY A 227 13.97 -13.97 -17.29
CA GLY A 227 15.14 -13.15 -17.06
C GLY A 227 15.39 -12.06 -18.11
N THR A 228 14.58 -11.97 -19.16
CA THR A 228 14.71 -10.95 -20.21
C THR A 228 14.44 -9.56 -19.66
N ALA A 229 15.37 -8.62 -19.91
CA ALA A 229 15.29 -7.25 -19.42
C ALA A 229 14.75 -6.27 -20.48
N TYR A 230 13.86 -5.38 -20.04
CA TYR A 230 13.21 -4.36 -20.82
C TYR A 230 13.37 -2.99 -20.16
N GLU A 231 13.54 -1.95 -20.99
CA GLU A 231 13.16 -0.61 -20.58
C GLU A 231 11.63 -0.53 -20.50
N TYR A 232 11.14 0.21 -19.53
CA TYR A 232 9.71 0.29 -19.22
C TYR A 232 9.29 1.74 -19.02
N ARG A 233 8.17 2.15 -19.62
CA ARG A 233 7.59 3.48 -19.43
C ARG A 233 6.07 3.42 -19.41
N GLY A 234 5.45 4.46 -18.88
CA GLY A 234 4.01 4.61 -18.93
C GLY A 234 3.56 6.05 -18.96
N LEU A 235 2.38 6.26 -19.55
CA LEU A 235 1.69 7.53 -19.63
C LEU A 235 0.36 7.40 -18.89
N LEU A 236 0.09 8.36 -18.00
CA LEU A 236 -1.13 8.37 -17.19
C LEU A 236 -2.35 8.47 -18.11
N THR A 237 -3.30 7.55 -17.93
CA THR A 237 -4.57 7.54 -18.67
C THR A 237 -5.77 7.84 -17.79
N ASP A 238 -5.66 7.53 -16.49
CA ASP A 238 -6.74 7.76 -15.55
C ASP A 238 -6.17 7.89 -14.12
N ARG A 239 -6.80 8.75 -13.34
CA ARG A 239 -6.45 9.03 -11.94
C ARG A 239 -7.73 9.35 -11.19
N ARG A 240 -7.97 8.65 -10.09
CA ARG A 240 -9.22 8.76 -9.33
C ARG A 240 -8.98 8.55 -7.82
N PRO A 241 -9.90 8.98 -6.95
CA PRO A 241 -9.84 8.65 -5.54
C PRO A 241 -10.06 7.15 -5.31
N PHE A 242 -9.49 6.65 -4.22
CA PHE A 242 -9.81 5.31 -3.74
C PHE A 242 -11.29 5.23 -3.33
N SER A 243 -11.98 4.18 -3.77
CA SER A 243 -13.39 3.92 -3.50
C SER A 243 -13.65 2.41 -3.30
N GLU A 244 -14.84 2.05 -2.81
CA GLU A 244 -15.25 0.65 -2.64
C GLU A 244 -15.29 -0.14 -3.95
N GLU A 245 -15.39 0.53 -5.11
CA GLU A 245 -15.35 -0.09 -6.43
C GLU A 245 -13.94 -0.34 -6.96
N THR A 246 -12.92 0.25 -6.34
CA THR A 246 -11.51 0.14 -6.77
C THR A 246 -11.04 -1.32 -6.92
N PRO A 247 -11.39 -2.26 -6.02
CA PRO A 247 -11.07 -3.67 -6.20
C PRO A 247 -11.63 -4.28 -7.49
N ASN A 248 -12.78 -3.82 -7.98
CA ASN A 248 -13.42 -4.36 -9.19
C ASN A 248 -12.72 -3.90 -10.48
N LEU A 249 -11.80 -2.94 -10.38
CA LEU A 249 -11.04 -2.44 -11.53
C LEU A 249 -9.83 -3.30 -11.85
N ALA A 250 -9.43 -4.23 -10.98
CA ALA A 250 -8.18 -4.99 -11.07
C ALA A 250 -8.44 -6.49 -11.24
N ALA A 251 -7.54 -7.18 -11.93
CA ALA A 251 -7.47 -8.64 -11.90
C ALA A 251 -6.69 -9.14 -10.67
N SER A 252 -5.81 -8.30 -10.12
CA SER A 252 -5.04 -8.59 -8.90
C SER A 252 -5.81 -8.18 -7.64
N PRO A 253 -5.60 -8.88 -6.50
CA PRO A 253 -6.26 -8.57 -5.24
C PRO A 253 -5.75 -7.24 -4.66
N LEU A 254 -6.67 -6.49 -4.05
CA LEU A 254 -6.33 -5.43 -3.11
C LEU A 254 -5.96 -6.06 -1.76
N TYR A 255 -4.71 -5.92 -1.35
CA TYR A 255 -4.29 -6.31 -0.02
C TYR A 255 -4.53 -5.18 1.00
N ARG A 256 -5.08 -5.53 2.16
CA ARG A 256 -5.31 -4.61 3.28
C ARG A 256 -4.70 -5.20 4.53
N PHE A 257 -3.91 -4.42 5.26
CA PHE A 257 -3.19 -4.89 6.42
C PHE A 257 -3.38 -3.99 7.62
N SER A 258 -3.55 -4.57 8.81
CA SER A 258 -3.28 -3.90 10.07
C SER A 258 -1.79 -4.03 10.33
N THR A 259 -1.11 -2.92 10.60
CA THR A 259 0.35 -2.88 10.56
C THR A 259 0.97 -2.53 11.89
N GLU A 260 2.19 -3.01 12.08
CA GLU A 260 3.02 -2.71 13.24
C GLU A 260 4.44 -2.35 12.77
N GLU A 261 5.08 -1.38 13.43
CA GLU A 261 6.50 -1.13 13.25
C GLU A 261 7.30 -1.44 14.54
N GLY A 262 8.54 -1.90 14.34
CA GLY A 262 9.39 -2.43 15.40
C GLY A 262 10.46 -1.44 15.82
N TRP A 263 10.35 -0.91 17.05
CA TRP A 263 11.37 -0.05 17.65
C TRP A 263 11.42 -0.20 19.18
N GLY A 264 12.62 -0.03 19.74
CA GLY A 264 12.85 -0.19 21.18
C GLY A 264 12.62 -1.62 21.68
N GLY A 265 12.87 -2.62 20.82
CA GLY A 265 12.73 -4.05 21.16
C GLY A 265 11.28 -4.57 21.21
N ARG A 266 10.29 -3.77 20.81
CA ARG A 266 8.86 -4.16 20.77
C ARG A 266 8.18 -3.68 19.49
N TRP A 267 7.01 -4.23 19.22
CA TRP A 267 6.15 -3.87 18.10
C TRP A 267 5.06 -2.88 18.55
N HIS A 268 4.72 -1.94 17.67
CA HIS A 268 3.71 -0.93 17.94
C HIS A 268 2.79 -0.77 16.74
N ALA A 269 1.49 -0.65 16.99
CA ALA A 269 0.50 -0.44 15.95
C ALA A 269 0.77 0.84 15.14
N SER A 270 0.60 0.76 13.82
CA SER A 270 0.99 1.81 12.86
C SER A 270 -0.06 2.13 11.79
N GLY A 271 -1.30 1.72 12.01
CA GLY A 271 -2.41 1.98 11.10
C GLY A 271 -2.56 0.93 9.99
N GLU A 272 -3.32 1.28 8.95
CA GLU A 272 -3.62 0.41 7.83
C GLU A 272 -2.63 0.63 6.66
N LEU A 273 -2.24 -0.45 5.99
CA LEU A 273 -1.59 -0.39 4.67
C LEU A 273 -2.51 -1.02 3.63
N ARG A 274 -2.74 -0.30 2.53
CA ARG A 274 -3.45 -0.80 1.35
C ARG A 274 -2.47 -0.91 0.19
N LEU A 275 -2.43 -2.09 -0.45
CA LEU A 275 -1.56 -2.38 -1.58
C LEU A 275 -2.36 -3.02 -2.72
N LEU A 276 -2.35 -2.38 -3.87
CA LEU A 276 -2.81 -2.91 -5.13
C LEU A 276 -1.74 -2.61 -6.19
N VAL A 277 -1.25 -3.64 -6.86
CA VAL A 277 -0.40 -3.52 -8.04
C VAL A 277 -0.87 -4.59 -9.02
N ASP A 278 -1.42 -4.14 -10.15
CA ASP A 278 -1.87 -4.96 -11.27
C ASP A 278 -1.14 -4.47 -12.51
N ASP A 279 -0.11 -5.21 -12.93
CA ASP A 279 0.63 -4.98 -14.16
C ASP A 279 0.25 -5.99 -15.26
N GLY A 280 -0.89 -6.67 -15.10
CA GLY A 280 -1.36 -7.75 -15.98
C GLY A 280 -0.60 -9.08 -15.86
N GLY A 281 0.34 -9.21 -14.92
CA GLY A 281 1.11 -10.43 -14.66
C GLY A 281 0.52 -11.33 -13.57
N ALA A 282 1.37 -12.22 -13.04
CA ALA A 282 1.05 -13.03 -11.87
C ALA A 282 0.88 -12.17 -10.60
N LEU A 283 0.42 -12.78 -9.51
CA LEU A 283 0.24 -12.07 -8.24
C LEU A 283 1.57 -11.51 -7.73
N VAL A 284 1.52 -10.30 -7.15
CA VAL A 284 2.69 -9.70 -6.51
C VAL A 284 3.06 -10.44 -5.22
N ASP A 285 4.35 -10.73 -5.04
CA ASP A 285 4.91 -11.33 -3.83
C ASP A 285 5.75 -10.32 -3.01
N ARG A 286 6.16 -9.21 -3.63
CA ARG A 286 6.91 -8.14 -2.97
C ARG A 286 6.57 -6.80 -3.61
N VAL A 287 6.39 -5.79 -2.77
CA VAL A 287 6.26 -4.40 -3.19
C VAL A 287 7.25 -3.53 -2.42
N THR A 288 7.93 -2.63 -3.12
CA THR A 288 8.80 -1.60 -2.56
C THR A 288 8.34 -0.24 -3.05
N TRP A 289 8.43 0.77 -2.19
CA TRP A 289 8.04 2.13 -2.58
C TRP A 289 8.91 3.16 -1.89
N ARG A 290 8.99 4.33 -2.52
CA ARG A 290 9.43 5.57 -1.90
C ARG A 290 8.40 6.64 -2.22
N ASP A 291 7.96 7.39 -1.23
CA ASP A 291 7.03 8.50 -1.41
C ASP A 291 7.76 9.81 -1.77
N GLN A 292 7.02 10.83 -2.17
CA GLN A 292 7.56 12.14 -2.54
C GLN A 292 8.11 12.94 -1.34
N ARG A 293 7.89 12.46 -0.11
CA ARG A 293 8.50 13.01 1.11
C ARG A 293 9.82 12.32 1.47
N GLY A 294 10.19 11.28 0.73
CA GLY A 294 11.40 10.50 0.95
C GLY A 294 11.24 9.37 1.97
N ASN A 295 10.03 9.11 2.44
CA ASN A 295 9.73 7.89 3.20
C ASN A 295 9.75 6.69 2.25
N SER A 296 10.11 5.51 2.75
CA SER A 296 10.14 4.30 1.94
C SER A 296 9.73 3.08 2.74
N GLY A 297 9.22 2.07 2.02
CA GLY A 297 8.84 0.81 2.62
C GLY A 297 9.07 -0.37 1.68
N THR A 298 9.16 -1.55 2.29
CA THR A 298 9.14 -2.85 1.61
C THR A 298 8.13 -3.74 2.32
N ALA A 299 7.32 -4.44 1.53
CA ALA A 299 6.42 -5.49 2.00
C ALA A 299 6.66 -6.75 1.16
N VAL A 300 7.19 -7.79 1.79
CA VAL A 300 7.26 -9.15 1.23
C VAL A 300 6.04 -9.90 1.71
N LEU A 301 5.18 -10.27 0.78
CA LEU A 301 3.93 -10.96 1.06
C LEU A 301 4.20 -12.45 1.23
N HIS A 302 3.63 -13.06 2.26
CA HIS A 302 3.74 -14.48 2.52
C HIS A 302 2.45 -15.02 3.14
N ALA A 303 2.31 -16.34 3.20
CA ALA A 303 1.25 -16.93 3.99
C ALA A 303 1.43 -16.48 5.46
N PRO A 304 0.36 -16.01 6.14
CA PRO A 304 0.44 -15.69 7.55
C PRO A 304 0.90 -16.91 8.34
N ASP A 305 1.61 -16.67 9.45
CA ASP A 305 1.73 -17.71 10.47
C ASP A 305 0.32 -17.99 11.01
N ALA A 306 -0.18 -19.17 10.71
CA ALA A 306 -1.55 -19.58 11.03
C ALA A 306 -1.59 -20.54 12.21
N GLU A 307 -0.45 -20.80 12.88
CA GLU A 307 -0.39 -21.68 14.05
C GLU A 307 -1.32 -21.16 15.15
N VAL A 308 -2.16 -22.06 15.66
CA VAL A 308 -3.08 -21.79 16.75
C VAL A 308 -2.46 -22.30 18.04
N GLU A 309 -2.30 -21.40 19.00
CA GLU A 309 -1.74 -21.73 20.29
C GLU A 309 -2.66 -22.68 21.07
N ALA A 310 -2.14 -23.86 21.40
CA ALA A 310 -2.70 -24.77 22.38
C ALA A 310 -2.06 -24.49 23.74
N THR A 311 -2.89 -24.29 24.76
CA THR A 311 -2.49 -23.89 26.12
C THR A 311 -2.49 -25.05 27.11
N GLY A 312 -3.01 -26.20 26.70
CA GLY A 312 -3.00 -27.41 27.50
C GLY A 312 -3.32 -28.63 26.65
N VAL A 313 -2.89 -29.79 27.15
CA VAL A 313 -3.15 -31.10 26.56
C VAL A 313 -3.34 -32.12 27.67
N GLU A 314 -4.37 -32.95 27.56
CA GLU A 314 -4.60 -34.10 28.44
C GLU A 314 -4.48 -35.38 27.62
N ALA A 315 -3.63 -36.30 28.05
CA ALA A 315 -3.50 -37.62 27.43
C ALA A 315 -4.30 -38.68 28.18
N SER A 316 -4.77 -39.71 27.46
CA SER A 316 -5.37 -40.89 28.10
C SER A 316 -4.36 -41.67 28.96
N GLU A 317 -3.09 -41.58 28.60
CA GLU A 317 -1.95 -42.15 29.31
C GLU A 317 -0.68 -41.37 28.96
N GLU A 318 0.28 -41.32 29.87
CA GLU A 318 1.58 -40.67 29.68
C GLU A 318 2.66 -41.26 30.59
N PHE A 319 3.93 -41.02 30.25
CA PHE A 319 5.09 -41.47 31.03
C PHE A 319 5.82 -40.29 31.71
N ASP A 320 5.16 -39.69 32.70
CA ASP A 320 5.67 -38.52 33.42
C ASP A 320 6.97 -38.78 34.19
N ASP A 321 7.12 -39.98 34.78
CA ASP A 321 8.33 -40.35 35.54
C ASP A 321 9.61 -40.31 34.67
N GLY A 322 9.46 -40.46 33.35
CA GLY A 322 10.53 -40.32 32.36
C GLY A 322 10.70 -38.93 31.79
N GLY A 323 9.85 -37.96 32.17
CA GLY A 323 9.77 -36.66 31.52
C GLY A 323 9.16 -36.72 30.12
N GLU A 324 8.33 -37.74 29.84
CA GLU A 324 7.69 -37.98 28.53
C GLU A 324 6.17 -37.76 28.59
N GLY A 325 5.78 -36.72 29.34
CA GLY A 325 4.39 -36.28 29.54
C GLY A 325 3.79 -35.54 28.33
N ALA A 326 2.48 -35.33 28.35
CA ALA A 326 1.73 -34.75 27.24
C ALA A 326 2.16 -33.31 26.93
N ASP A 327 2.56 -32.52 27.93
CA ASP A 327 2.99 -31.12 27.77
C ASP A 327 4.13 -30.94 26.75
N ASN A 328 4.99 -31.95 26.59
CA ASN A 328 6.04 -31.96 25.58
C ASN A 328 5.49 -31.75 24.15
N LEU A 329 4.24 -32.14 23.88
CA LEU A 329 3.59 -31.99 22.57
C LEU A 329 3.35 -30.53 22.18
N LEU A 330 3.39 -29.60 23.13
CA LEU A 330 3.16 -28.16 22.92
C LEU A 330 4.48 -27.40 22.69
N GLU A 331 5.60 -27.96 23.12
CA GLU A 331 6.87 -27.24 23.22
C GLU A 331 7.71 -27.32 21.93
N SER A 332 8.76 -26.49 21.86
CA SER A 332 9.64 -26.38 20.68
C SER A 332 10.97 -27.14 20.79
N HIS A 333 11.24 -27.76 21.93
CA HIS A 333 12.46 -28.54 22.15
C HIS A 333 12.21 -30.05 21.95
N HIS A 334 13.28 -30.85 21.89
CA HIS A 334 13.26 -32.27 21.48
C HIS A 334 12.63 -33.25 22.52
N GLY A 335 11.66 -32.80 23.32
CA GLY A 335 10.86 -33.68 24.18
C GLY A 335 9.95 -34.60 23.35
N LYS A 336 9.35 -35.58 24.01
CA LYS A 336 8.33 -36.45 23.41
C LYS A 336 7.28 -36.83 24.43
N TRP A 337 6.09 -37.15 23.96
CA TRP A 337 5.09 -37.84 24.74
C TRP A 337 5.12 -39.33 24.41
N LEU A 338 4.94 -40.18 25.43
CA LEU A 338 4.86 -41.63 25.32
C LEU A 338 3.69 -42.18 26.14
N ALA A 339 2.91 -43.09 25.55
CA ALA A 339 1.96 -43.95 26.25
C ALA A 339 2.32 -45.42 26.06
N PHE A 340 2.14 -46.28 27.07
CA PHE A 340 2.39 -47.72 26.98
C PHE A 340 1.20 -48.51 26.42
N GLU A 341 0.51 -47.91 25.45
CA GLU A 341 -0.61 -48.48 24.72
C GLU A 341 -0.45 -48.23 23.21
N ASP A 342 -1.03 -49.10 22.38
CA ASP A 342 -1.01 -48.98 20.92
C ASP A 342 -2.09 -48.04 20.34
N THR A 343 -2.93 -47.49 21.23
CA THR A 343 -3.94 -46.47 20.99
C THR A 343 -3.88 -45.41 22.07
N ALA A 344 -4.29 -44.19 21.75
CA ALA A 344 -4.28 -43.10 22.71
C ALA A 344 -5.22 -41.97 22.31
N ARG A 345 -5.62 -41.19 23.30
CA ARG A 345 -6.39 -39.97 23.12
C ARG A 345 -5.63 -38.79 23.67
N LEU A 346 -5.56 -37.73 22.88
CA LEU A 346 -4.94 -36.46 23.25
C LEU A 346 -5.97 -35.33 23.08
N ASP A 347 -6.38 -34.73 24.19
CA ASP A 347 -7.37 -33.65 24.24
C ASP A 347 -6.67 -32.31 24.47
N PHE A 348 -6.66 -31.47 23.45
CA PHE A 348 -6.02 -30.16 23.44
C PHE A 348 -7.02 -29.05 23.78
N THR A 349 -6.58 -28.06 24.55
CA THR A 349 -7.31 -26.82 24.82
C THR A 349 -6.60 -25.64 24.18
N LEU A 350 -7.30 -24.91 23.30
CA LEU A 350 -6.74 -23.77 22.59
C LEU A 350 -6.85 -22.47 23.39
N ALA A 351 -5.91 -21.55 23.18
CA ALA A 351 -5.95 -20.21 23.80
C ALA A 351 -7.22 -19.42 23.44
N ARG A 352 -7.76 -19.69 22.24
CA ARG A 352 -9.03 -19.14 21.74
C ARG A 352 -9.73 -20.17 20.85
N PRO A 353 -11.06 -20.14 20.75
CA PRO A 353 -11.76 -20.89 19.71
C PRO A 353 -11.24 -20.51 18.32
N ALA A 354 -10.88 -21.51 17.51
CA ALA A 354 -10.27 -21.31 16.21
C ALA A 354 -10.84 -22.29 15.18
N ALA A 355 -10.99 -21.84 13.92
CA ALA A 355 -11.44 -22.69 12.82
C ALA A 355 -10.23 -23.36 12.17
N VAL A 356 -9.71 -24.39 12.85
CA VAL A 356 -8.56 -25.17 12.36
C VAL A 356 -8.84 -25.71 10.96
N ALA A 357 -7.88 -25.54 10.05
CA ALA A 357 -7.92 -26.01 8.67
C ALA A 357 -6.83 -27.04 8.36
N SER A 358 -5.73 -27.05 9.11
CA SER A 358 -4.73 -28.12 9.08
C SER A 358 -4.19 -28.40 10.47
N TYR A 359 -3.62 -29.59 10.63
CA TYR A 359 -2.85 -29.96 11.82
C TYR A 359 -1.60 -30.71 11.37
N SER A 360 -0.56 -30.68 12.20
CA SER A 360 0.67 -31.40 11.93
C SER A 360 1.07 -32.27 13.11
N LEU A 361 1.64 -33.43 12.79
CA LEU A 361 2.19 -34.40 13.74
C LEU A 361 3.69 -34.54 13.45
N THR A 362 4.51 -34.54 14.51
CA THR A 362 5.95 -34.76 14.41
C THR A 362 6.32 -36.08 15.06
N SER A 363 6.97 -36.99 14.32
CA SER A 363 7.43 -38.28 14.88
C SER A 363 8.49 -38.09 15.97
N ALA A 364 8.56 -39.02 16.91
CA ALA A 364 9.54 -38.98 18.00
C ALA A 364 10.95 -39.41 17.52
N ASN A 365 11.90 -39.51 18.46
CA ASN A 365 13.33 -39.67 18.19
C ASN A 365 13.80 -41.14 18.00
N ASP A 366 13.13 -42.15 18.57
CA ASP A 366 13.79 -43.44 18.85
C ASP A 366 13.17 -44.70 18.21
N CYS A 367 11.84 -44.75 17.97
CA CYS A 367 11.18 -45.96 17.48
C CYS A 367 10.02 -45.66 16.52
N ALA A 368 10.16 -46.06 15.26
CA ALA A 368 9.14 -45.84 14.22
C ALA A 368 7.87 -46.68 14.43
N ASP A 369 7.98 -47.87 15.03
CA ASP A 369 6.83 -48.77 15.24
C ASP A 369 5.81 -48.20 16.24
N ARG A 370 6.22 -47.20 17.03
CA ARG A 370 5.37 -46.47 17.99
C ARG A 370 4.68 -45.23 17.39
N ASP A 371 4.97 -44.87 16.15
CA ASP A 371 4.33 -43.70 15.55
C ASP A 371 2.85 -43.98 15.23
N PRO A 372 1.96 -42.98 15.40
CA PRO A 372 0.57 -43.09 14.98
C PRO A 372 0.43 -43.44 13.49
N ARG A 373 -0.49 -44.34 13.19
CA ARG A 373 -0.77 -44.82 11.83
C ARG A 373 -2.19 -44.52 11.38
N ASP A 374 -3.15 -44.72 12.28
CA ASP A 374 -4.56 -44.47 12.07
C ASP A 374 -5.09 -43.59 13.21
N TRP A 375 -5.87 -42.55 12.89
CA TRP A 375 -6.48 -41.68 13.88
C TRP A 375 -7.69 -40.93 13.33
N THR A 376 -8.49 -40.38 14.25
CA THR A 376 -9.51 -39.38 13.92
C THR A 376 -9.28 -38.11 14.73
N LEU A 377 -9.30 -36.96 14.05
CA LEU A 377 -9.31 -35.65 14.68
C LEU A 377 -10.76 -35.21 14.92
N TYR A 378 -11.06 -34.73 16.12
CA TYR A 378 -12.35 -34.18 16.51
C TYR A 378 -12.22 -32.73 16.99
N GLY A 379 -13.30 -31.96 16.88
CA GLY A 379 -13.46 -30.65 17.50
C GLY A 379 -14.60 -30.63 18.52
N SER A 380 -14.46 -29.83 19.57
CA SER A 380 -15.48 -29.66 20.60
C SER A 380 -15.54 -28.21 21.11
N HIS A 381 -16.76 -27.75 21.40
CA HIS A 381 -16.99 -26.45 22.03
C HIS A 381 -16.92 -26.51 23.57
N ASP A 382 -17.12 -27.68 24.17
CA ASP A 382 -17.30 -27.88 25.61
C ASP A 382 -16.34 -28.92 26.22
N GLY A 383 -15.49 -29.54 25.41
CA GLY A 383 -14.58 -30.62 25.80
C GLY A 383 -15.27 -31.96 26.05
N ARG A 384 -16.59 -32.05 25.85
CA ARG A 384 -17.41 -33.23 26.20
C ARG A 384 -18.08 -33.84 24.98
N THR A 385 -18.64 -33.00 24.12
CA THR A 385 -19.32 -33.40 22.88
C THR A 385 -18.37 -33.18 21.71
N TRP A 386 -18.04 -34.25 21.00
CA TRP A 386 -16.99 -34.25 19.98
C TRP A 386 -17.57 -34.47 18.59
N THR A 387 -17.20 -33.60 17.64
CA THR A 387 -17.57 -33.68 16.22
C THR A 387 -16.36 -34.15 15.41
N PRO A 388 -16.45 -35.24 14.62
CA PRO A 388 -15.35 -35.69 13.79
C PRO A 388 -15.04 -34.68 12.68
N LEU A 389 -13.77 -34.35 12.49
CA LEU A 389 -13.28 -33.37 11.51
C LEU A 389 -12.41 -34.00 10.42
N ASP A 390 -11.61 -35.01 10.76
CA ASP A 390 -10.74 -35.70 9.81
C ASP A 390 -10.43 -37.12 10.28
N THR A 391 -10.29 -38.06 9.34
CA THR A 391 -9.92 -39.44 9.62
C THR A 391 -8.79 -39.85 8.69
N ARG A 392 -7.70 -40.37 9.27
CA ARG A 392 -6.51 -40.83 8.54
C ARG A 392 -6.27 -42.30 8.83
N SER A 393 -5.71 -42.98 7.84
CA SER A 393 -5.41 -44.41 7.93
C SER A 393 -4.19 -44.75 7.07
N GLY A 394 -3.32 -45.60 7.59
CA GLY A 394 -2.14 -46.08 6.87
C GLY A 394 -1.03 -45.05 6.72
N GLU A 395 -1.02 -44.02 7.58
CA GLU A 395 -0.01 -42.97 7.54
C GLU A 395 1.33 -43.49 8.09
N THR A 396 2.44 -42.97 7.55
CA THR A 396 3.80 -43.36 7.96
C THR A 396 4.69 -42.14 8.12
N PHE A 397 5.75 -42.25 8.93
CA PHE A 397 6.73 -41.20 9.16
C PHE A 397 8.13 -41.71 8.74
N PRO A 398 8.59 -41.38 7.52
CA PRO A 398 9.79 -42.00 6.94
C PRO A 398 11.09 -41.68 7.69
N GLU A 399 11.12 -40.58 8.42
CA GLU A 399 12.28 -40.11 9.20
C GLU A 399 11.87 -39.82 10.66
N ARG A 400 12.84 -39.72 11.56
CA ARG A 400 12.62 -39.28 12.96
C ARG A 400 12.54 -37.76 13.02
N HIS A 401 11.76 -37.23 13.96
CA HIS A 401 11.44 -35.79 13.99
C HIS A 401 10.82 -35.26 12.69
N HIS A 402 10.24 -36.15 11.89
CA HIS A 402 9.62 -35.78 10.63
C HIS A 402 8.24 -35.22 10.90
N THR A 403 8.02 -33.97 10.48
CA THR A 403 6.72 -33.31 10.61
C THR A 403 5.89 -33.57 9.36
N ARG A 404 4.68 -34.10 9.55
CA ARG A 404 3.69 -34.28 8.49
C ARG A 404 2.49 -33.39 8.76
N GLU A 405 2.06 -32.66 7.74
CA GLU A 405 0.89 -31.81 7.80
C GLU A 405 -0.31 -32.47 7.10
N PHE A 406 -1.48 -32.32 7.71
CA PHE A 406 -2.74 -32.90 7.27
C PHE A 406 -3.80 -31.80 7.20
N HIS A 407 -4.35 -31.60 5.99
CA HIS A 407 -5.37 -30.60 5.73
C HIS A 407 -6.77 -31.20 5.89
N LEU A 408 -7.65 -30.51 6.61
CA LEU A 408 -9.06 -30.87 6.70
C LEU A 408 -9.72 -30.70 5.33
N ARG A 409 -10.62 -31.61 4.98
CA ARG A 409 -11.31 -31.59 3.67
C ARG A 409 -12.38 -30.51 3.57
N THR A 410 -12.90 -30.08 4.71
CA THR A 410 -13.98 -29.10 4.83
C THR A 410 -13.65 -28.10 5.92
N THR A 411 -14.08 -26.86 5.75
CA THR A 411 -13.97 -25.82 6.76
C THR A 411 -14.71 -26.23 8.04
N ALA A 412 -14.01 -26.23 9.17
CA ALA A 412 -14.58 -26.53 10.48
C ALA A 412 -15.22 -25.28 11.11
N ALA A 413 -16.20 -25.49 12.00
CA ALA A 413 -16.60 -24.45 12.94
C ALA A 413 -15.42 -24.12 13.89
N PRO A 414 -15.37 -22.91 14.48
CA PRO A 414 -14.34 -22.59 15.46
C PRO A 414 -14.57 -23.36 16.77
N TYR A 415 -13.64 -24.23 17.14
CA TYR A 415 -13.70 -25.02 18.37
C TYR A 415 -12.66 -24.55 19.39
N GLY A 416 -12.97 -24.66 20.68
CA GLY A 416 -12.02 -24.37 21.77
C GLY A 416 -11.19 -25.60 22.18
N HIS A 417 -11.68 -26.80 21.86
CA HIS A 417 -11.03 -28.06 22.19
C HIS A 417 -10.89 -28.93 20.94
N TYR A 418 -9.77 -29.64 20.83
CA TYR A 418 -9.48 -30.58 19.74
C TYR A 418 -9.01 -31.91 20.31
N ARG A 419 -9.43 -33.02 19.73
CA ARG A 419 -9.03 -34.37 20.16
C ARG A 419 -8.36 -35.11 19.03
N LEU A 420 -7.15 -35.59 19.25
CA LEU A 420 -6.52 -36.58 18.40
C LEU A 420 -6.74 -37.97 19.01
N ASP A 421 -7.60 -38.76 18.37
CA ASP A 421 -7.94 -40.13 18.81
C ASP A 421 -7.16 -41.10 17.92
N ILE A 422 -5.99 -41.54 18.40
CA ILE A 422 -5.10 -42.49 17.73
C ILE A 422 -5.68 -43.89 17.92
N THR A 423 -6.17 -44.47 16.83
CA THR A 423 -6.84 -45.78 16.84
C THR A 423 -5.90 -46.93 16.46
N ARG A 424 -4.69 -46.60 15.98
CA ARG A 424 -3.63 -47.57 15.69
C ARG A 424 -2.26 -46.89 15.56
N ASN A 425 -1.22 -47.50 16.10
CA ASN A 425 0.18 -47.17 15.78
C ASN A 425 0.77 -48.06 14.67
N SER A 426 2.09 -47.99 14.48
CA SER A 426 2.81 -48.72 13.42
C SER A 426 3.19 -50.16 13.77
N GLY A 427 2.84 -50.67 14.96
CA GLY A 427 2.99 -52.08 15.34
C GLY A 427 3.63 -52.36 16.70
N ALA A 428 4.01 -51.33 17.47
CA ALA A 428 4.54 -51.47 18.82
C ALA A 428 3.44 -51.57 19.89
N GLY A 429 3.81 -51.91 21.12
CA GLY A 429 2.89 -51.85 22.28
C GLY A 429 2.75 -50.45 22.88
N GLU A 430 3.51 -49.47 22.38
CA GLU A 430 3.52 -48.10 22.88
C GLU A 430 3.28 -47.10 21.74
N THR A 431 2.80 -45.91 22.06
CA THR A 431 2.54 -44.83 21.10
C THR A 431 3.29 -43.57 21.49
N GLN A 432 3.87 -42.86 20.51
CA GLN A 432 4.63 -41.64 20.80
C GLN A 432 4.52 -40.57 19.72
N LEU A 433 4.69 -39.32 20.14
CA LEU A 433 4.79 -38.14 19.28
C LEU A 433 5.75 -37.13 19.90
N ALA A 434 6.47 -36.39 19.06
CA ALA A 434 7.27 -35.25 19.51
C ALA A 434 6.43 -33.97 19.60
N ARG A 435 5.46 -33.78 18.69
CA ARG A 435 4.67 -32.55 18.65
C ARG A 435 3.34 -32.72 17.91
N VAL A 436 2.36 -31.91 18.33
CA VAL A 436 1.11 -31.65 17.59
C VAL A 436 0.95 -30.14 17.42
N ARG A 437 0.63 -29.67 16.21
CA ARG A 437 0.27 -28.26 15.96
C ARG A 437 -1.06 -28.17 15.23
N PHE A 438 -1.78 -27.09 15.46
CA PHE A 438 -3.00 -26.73 14.73
C PHE A 438 -2.77 -25.43 13.96
N ALA A 439 -3.38 -25.29 12.79
CA ALA A 439 -3.35 -24.06 12.03
C ALA A 439 -4.72 -23.70 11.45
N GLU A 440 -5.08 -22.42 11.47
CA GLU A 440 -6.26 -21.92 10.75
C GLU A 440 -5.99 -21.84 9.25
N ALA A 441 -7.04 -21.73 8.43
CA ALA A 441 -6.85 -21.43 7.02
C ALA A 441 -6.22 -20.02 6.90
N PRO A 442 -5.17 -19.83 6.10
CA PRO A 442 -4.58 -18.51 5.92
C PRO A 442 -5.64 -17.54 5.36
N ALA A 443 -6.01 -16.54 6.16
CA ALA A 443 -6.96 -15.50 5.77
C ALA A 443 -6.26 -14.45 4.88
N GLY A 444 -5.96 -14.80 3.63
CA GLY A 444 -5.17 -13.95 2.74
C GLY A 444 -3.67 -14.04 3.00
N ARG A 445 -2.92 -12.99 2.70
CA ARG A 445 -1.46 -12.92 2.89
C ARG A 445 -1.13 -11.98 4.03
N ALA A 446 -0.10 -12.29 4.80
CA ALA A 446 0.58 -11.34 5.67
C ALA A 446 1.77 -10.71 4.93
N PHE A 447 2.44 -9.75 5.55
CA PHE A 447 3.73 -9.29 5.07
C PHE A 447 4.73 -9.05 6.20
N THR A 448 6.01 -9.13 5.83
CA THR A 448 7.13 -8.61 6.61
C THR A 448 8.02 -7.74 5.71
N GLY A 449 8.76 -6.82 6.32
CA GLY A 449 9.71 -5.98 5.64
C GLY A 449 10.24 -4.89 6.56
N TYR A 450 10.47 -3.71 5.99
CA TYR A 450 10.96 -2.55 6.73
C TYR A 450 10.27 -1.29 6.23
N TYR A 451 10.23 -0.30 7.11
CA TYR A 451 9.80 1.05 6.79
C TYR A 451 10.90 2.03 7.23
N GLN A 452 11.08 3.10 6.48
CA GLN A 452 12.08 4.12 6.75
C GLN A 452 11.46 5.49 6.52
N ARG A 453 11.33 6.28 7.58
CA ARG A 453 10.99 7.69 7.49
C ARG A 453 12.16 8.47 6.92
N HIS A 454 11.88 9.58 6.24
CA HIS A 454 12.91 10.44 5.69
C HIS A 454 13.91 10.89 6.78
N ASN A 455 15.21 10.70 6.53
CA ASN A 455 16.32 10.97 7.47
C ASN A 455 16.35 10.14 8.76
N GLU A 456 15.59 9.05 8.82
CA GLU A 456 15.66 8.08 9.93
C GLU A 456 16.27 6.75 9.47
N GLY A 457 16.66 5.90 10.42
CA GLY A 457 17.08 4.52 10.12
C GLY A 457 15.87 3.62 9.79
N PRO A 458 16.07 2.53 9.04
CA PRO A 458 14.99 1.59 8.77
C PRO A 458 14.57 0.86 10.06
N ILE A 459 13.27 0.69 10.24
CA ILE A 459 12.64 -0.07 11.31
C ILE A 459 11.91 -1.28 10.74
N GLY A 460 11.77 -2.33 11.54
CA GLY A 460 10.99 -3.50 11.15
C GLY A 460 9.55 -3.11 10.87
N TYR A 461 8.93 -3.71 9.86
CA TYR A 461 7.55 -3.43 9.49
C TYR A 461 6.84 -4.73 9.12
N ARG A 462 5.66 -4.96 9.70
CA ARG A 462 4.88 -6.17 9.43
C ARG A 462 3.40 -5.84 9.36
N GLY A 463 2.64 -6.69 8.68
CA GLY A 463 1.21 -6.53 8.59
C GLY A 463 0.47 -7.86 8.58
N THR A 464 -0.66 -7.86 9.28
CA THR A 464 -1.62 -8.96 9.28
C THR A 464 -2.80 -8.60 8.37
N PRO A 465 -3.32 -9.56 7.59
CA PRO A 465 -4.42 -9.29 6.67
C PRO A 465 -5.67 -8.85 7.44
N VAL A 466 -6.32 -7.80 6.94
CA VAL A 466 -7.64 -7.37 7.42
C VAL A 466 -8.67 -8.00 6.49
N ALA A 467 -9.64 -8.71 7.08
CA ALA A 467 -10.77 -9.23 6.32
C ALA A 467 -11.45 -8.09 5.56
N ALA A 468 -11.76 -8.30 4.27
CA ALA A 468 -12.62 -7.37 3.56
C ALA A 468 -13.94 -7.24 4.35
N PRO A 469 -14.50 -6.02 4.51
CA PRO A 469 -15.83 -5.90 5.05
C PRO A 469 -16.74 -6.82 4.25
N ALA A 470 -17.51 -7.66 4.94
CA ALA A 470 -18.46 -8.53 4.28
C ALA A 470 -19.34 -7.64 3.39
N VAL A 471 -19.23 -7.80 2.07
CA VAL A 471 -20.19 -7.19 1.15
C VAL A 471 -21.53 -7.72 1.64
N PRO A 472 -22.48 -6.86 2.07
CA PRO A 472 -23.80 -7.36 2.39
C PRO A 472 -24.27 -8.02 1.10
N VAL A 473 -24.45 -9.35 1.15
CA VAL A 473 -25.08 -10.08 0.06
C VAL A 473 -26.38 -9.36 -0.16
N VAL A 474 -26.48 -8.61 -1.26
CA VAL A 474 -27.71 -7.95 -1.65
C VAL A 474 -28.72 -9.09 -1.73
N ALA A 475 -29.62 -9.13 -0.76
CA ALA A 475 -30.59 -10.22 -0.67
C ALA A 475 -31.24 -10.32 -2.05
N PRO A 476 -31.42 -11.53 -2.63
CA PRO A 476 -31.88 -11.71 -4.02
C PRO A 476 -33.18 -10.94 -4.33
N ARG A 477 -33.94 -10.58 -3.29
CA ARG A 477 -35.09 -9.70 -3.34
C ARG A 477 -34.79 -8.26 -3.77
N VAL A 478 -33.71 -7.63 -3.30
CA VAL A 478 -33.35 -6.25 -3.68
C VAL A 478 -32.85 -6.19 -5.12
N ALA A 479 -32.11 -7.21 -5.58
CA ALA A 479 -31.71 -7.32 -6.98
C ALA A 479 -32.93 -7.48 -7.91
N ALA A 480 -33.90 -8.32 -7.53
CA ALA A 480 -35.15 -8.47 -8.26
C ALA A 480 -36.02 -7.19 -8.26
N GLU A 481 -36.07 -6.47 -7.14
CA GLU A 481 -36.75 -5.17 -7.04
C GLU A 481 -36.07 -4.10 -7.93
N LEU A 482 -34.74 -4.10 -8.03
CA LEU A 482 -33.98 -3.20 -8.89
C LEU A 482 -34.19 -3.51 -10.38
N GLU A 483 -34.14 -4.77 -10.78
CA GLU A 483 -34.44 -5.20 -12.16
C GLU A 483 -35.88 -4.85 -12.56
N SER A 484 -36.84 -5.04 -11.66
CA SER A 484 -38.24 -4.66 -11.87
C SER A 484 -38.39 -3.13 -12.04
N ALA A 485 -37.67 -2.34 -11.25
CA ALA A 485 -37.67 -0.89 -11.37
C ALA A 485 -37.05 -0.41 -12.70
N VAL A 486 -35.95 -1.03 -13.14
CA VAL A 486 -35.31 -0.73 -14.44
C VAL A 486 -36.25 -1.06 -15.60
N ALA A 487 -36.93 -2.21 -15.57
CA ALA A 487 -37.90 -2.60 -16.58
C ALA A 487 -39.10 -1.62 -16.63
N SER A 488 -39.59 -1.16 -15.48
CA SER A 488 -40.67 -0.17 -15.38
C SER A 488 -40.27 1.20 -15.96
N LEU A 489 -39.05 1.66 -15.68
CA LEU A 489 -38.51 2.90 -16.24
C LEU A 489 -38.34 2.82 -17.76
N ALA A 490 -37.84 1.69 -18.28
CA ALA A 490 -37.71 1.47 -19.72
C ALA A 490 -39.08 1.49 -20.42
N ALA A 491 -40.08 0.79 -19.88
CA ALA A 491 -41.45 0.81 -20.42
C ALA A 491 -42.07 2.22 -20.38
N THR A 492 -41.80 2.99 -19.33
CA THR A 492 -42.26 4.38 -19.22
C THR A 492 -41.61 5.28 -20.27
N ALA A 493 -40.31 5.09 -20.52
CA ALA A 493 -39.58 5.82 -21.55
C ALA A 493 -40.11 5.52 -22.96
N GLU A 494 -40.42 4.26 -23.26
CA GLU A 494 -41.04 3.85 -24.53
C GLU A 494 -42.43 4.46 -24.72
N ALA A 495 -43.27 4.44 -23.67
CA ALA A 495 -44.60 5.04 -23.71
C ALA A 495 -44.55 6.56 -23.95
N LEU A 496 -43.62 7.26 -23.30
CA LEU A 496 -43.39 8.70 -23.51
C LEU A 496 -42.89 8.99 -24.93
N ALA A 497 -42.00 8.15 -25.47
CA ALA A 497 -41.52 8.27 -26.84
C ALA A 497 -42.64 8.06 -27.87
N ALA A 498 -43.53 7.08 -27.64
CA ALA A 498 -44.70 6.84 -28.48
C ALA A 498 -45.67 8.03 -28.45
N LEU A 499 -45.95 8.58 -27.26
CA LEU A 499 -46.81 9.75 -27.10
C LEU A 499 -46.23 10.98 -27.80
N ALA A 500 -44.92 11.21 -27.66
CA ALA A 500 -44.21 12.29 -28.36
C ALA A 500 -44.28 12.13 -29.88
N ALA A 501 -44.18 10.90 -30.39
CA ALA A 501 -44.31 10.60 -31.82
C ALA A 501 -45.75 10.78 -32.34
N GLN A 502 -46.76 10.64 -31.48
CA GLN A 502 -48.17 10.83 -31.82
C GLN A 502 -48.53 12.33 -31.83
N LEU A 503 -48.01 13.09 -30.87
CA LEU A 503 -48.14 14.56 -30.81
C LEU A 503 -47.46 15.27 -31.98
N ARG A 504 -46.42 14.68 -32.59
CA ARG A 504 -45.78 15.21 -33.81
C ARG A 504 -46.56 14.97 -35.11
N ARG A 505 -47.62 14.15 -35.07
CA ARG A 505 -48.46 13.81 -36.24
C ARG A 505 -49.79 14.58 -36.28
N HIS A 506 -50.05 15.40 -35.26
CA HIS A 506 -51.13 16.38 -35.19
C HIS A 506 -50.51 17.77 -35.22
#